data_AF-A0A3P7NPR3-F1
#
_entry.id   AF-A0A3P7NPR3-F1
#
_cell.length_a   1.000
_cell.length_b   1.000
_cell.length_c   1.000
_cell.angle_alpha   90.00
_cell.angle_beta   90.00
_cell.angle_gamma   90.00
#
_symmetry.space_group_name_H-M   'P 1'
#
loop_
_entity.id
_entity.type
_entity.pdbx_description
1 polymer ?
#
loop_
_entity_poly.entity_id
_entity_poly.type
_entity_poly.pdbx_seq_one_letter_code
_entity_poly.pdbx_strand_id
1 'polypeptide(L)' 'MSSELLLKLAERNAVIILTSASVDDCENVRSKLMRSTGLEETHVDCRRLDLDSTRSIRRFAGAIRH' A
#
# COMPACT_ATOMS: atom_id res chain seq x y z
N MET A 1 0.97 2.12 -11.44
CA MET A 1 2.09 2.60 -10.59
C MET A 1 3.36 1.92 -11.05
N SER A 2 4.48 2.64 -11.15
CA SER A 2 5.77 2.03 -11.52
C SER A 2 6.32 1.23 -10.34
N SER A 3 6.59 -0.06 -10.54
CA SER A 3 7.19 -0.95 -9.55
C SER A 3 8.54 -0.44 -9.03
N GLU A 4 9.26 0.36 -9.84
CA GLU A 4 10.55 0.93 -9.48
C GLU A 4 10.47 1.92 -8.30
N LEU A 5 9.40 2.72 -8.22
CA LEU A 5 9.20 3.64 -7.10
C LEU A 5 8.97 2.88 -5.79
N LEU A 6 8.16 1.81 -5.83
CA LEU A 6 7.89 0.99 -4.66
C LEU A 6 9.16 0.32 -4.14
N LEU A 7 10.02 -0.16 -5.05
CA LEU A 7 11.33 -0.73 -4.69
C LEU A 7 12.24 0.32 -4.04
N LYS A 8 12.35 1.53 -4.62
CA LYS A 8 13.17 2.61 -4.04
C LYS A 8 12.69 3.08 -2.67
N LEU A 9 11.37 3.07 -2.42
CA LEU A 9 10.79 3.38 -1.11
C LEU A 9 11.05 2.24 -0.11
N ALA A 10 10.92 1.00 -0.56
CA ALA A 10 11.21 -0.19 0.23
C ALA A 10 12.67 -0.25 0.67
N GLU A 11 13.63 -0.02 -0.25
CA GLU A 11 15.06 0.04 0.04
C GLU A 11 15.43 1.10 1.10
N ARG A 12 14.60 2.15 1.23
CA ARG A 12 14.77 3.22 2.23
C ARG A 12 14.05 2.94 3.54
N ASN A 13 13.53 1.72 3.72
CA ASN A 13 12.75 1.30 4.89
C ASN A 13 11.54 2.21 5.17
N ALA A 14 10.90 2.72 4.11
CA ALA A 14 9.70 3.52 4.24
C ALA A 14 8.50 2.66 4.65
N VAL A 15 7.57 3.24 5.41
CA VAL A 15 6.24 2.66 5.63
C VAL A 15 5.38 2.94 4.41
N ILE A 16 4.91 1.89 3.74
CA ILE A 16 4.15 1.96 2.50
C ILE A 16 2.71 1.56 2.78
N ILE A 17 1.77 2.47 2.50
CA ILE A 17 0.34 2.14 2.46
C ILE A 17 -0.05 1.91 1.01
N LEU A 18 -0.28 0.66 0.64
CA LEU A 18 -0.82 0.29 -0.66
C LEU A 18 -2.35 0.39 -0.63
N THR A 19 -2.94 0.94 -1.68
CA THR A 19 -4.38 1.14 -1.76
C THR A 19 -4.98 0.61 -3.04
N SER A 20 -6.11 -0.08 -2.93
CA SER A 20 -6.88 -0.59 -4.07
C SER A 20 -8.37 -0.65 -3.75
N ALA A 21 -9.22 -0.61 -4.78
CA ALA A 21 -10.65 -0.91 -4.62
C ALA A 21 -10.89 -2.39 -4.29
N SER A 22 -9.96 -3.25 -4.71
CA SER A 22 -9.89 -4.70 -4.49
C SER A 22 -8.76 -5.02 -3.52
N VAL A 23 -9.10 -5.55 -2.34
CA VAL A 23 -8.12 -5.88 -1.30
C VAL A 23 -7.21 -7.02 -1.76
N ASP A 24 -7.76 -8.00 -2.48
CA ASP A 24 -6.99 -9.14 -3.00
C ASP A 24 -5.88 -8.70 -3.96
N ASP A 25 -6.15 -7.72 -4.82
CA ASP A 25 -5.14 -7.15 -5.71
C ASP A 25 -4.03 -6.45 -4.93
N CYS A 26 -4.38 -5.80 -3.82
CA CYS A 26 -3.40 -5.17 -2.94
C CYS A 26 -2.48 -6.22 -2.30
N GLU A 27 -3.05 -7.28 -1.72
CA GLU A 27 -2.28 -8.33 -1.06
C GLU A 27 -1.36 -9.07 -2.04
N ASN A 28 -1.81 -9.24 -3.29
CA ASN A 28 -0.98 -9.81 -4.36
C ASN A 28 0.25 -8.93 -4.67
N VAL A 29 0.08 -7.60 -4.71
CA VAL A 29 1.20 -6.66 -4.92
C VAL A 29 2.11 -6.62 -3.69
N ARG A 30 1.55 -6.59 -2.48
CA ARG A 30 2.29 -6.65 -1.21
C ARG A 30 3.17 -7.89 -1.13
N SER A 31 2.60 -9.07 -1.41
CA SER A 31 3.32 -10.35 -1.42
C SER A 31 4.48 -10.35 -2.42
N LYS A 32 4.29 -9.78 -3.62
CA LYS A 32 5.36 -9.65 -4.62
C LYS A 32 6.46 -8.71 -4.16
N LEU A 33 6.10 -7.56 -3.60
CA LEU A 33 7.05 -6.56 -3.10
C LEU A 33 7.92 -7.11 -1.97
N MET A 34 7.30 -7.82 -1.01
CA MET A 34 8.01 -8.46 0.09
C MET A 34 9.01 -9.51 -0.41
N ARG A 35 8.59 -10.36 -1.37
CA ARG A 35 9.50 -11.35 -1.97
C ARG A 35 10.67 -10.72 -2.71
N SER A 36 10.49 -9.56 -3.33
CA SER A 36 11.55 -8.89 -4.09
C SER A 36 12.50 -8.04 -3.24
N THR A 37 12.07 -7.58 -2.07
CA THR A 37 12.82 -6.62 -1.24
C THR A 37 13.30 -7.18 0.10
N GLY A 38 12.68 -8.27 0.58
CA GLY A 38 12.93 -8.80 1.92
C GLY A 38 12.35 -7.94 3.06
N LEU A 39 11.46 -6.98 2.74
CA LEU A 39 10.77 -6.17 3.74
C LEU A 39 9.92 -7.01 4.69
N GLU A 40 9.86 -6.59 5.95
CA GLU A 40 8.93 -7.15 6.92
C GLU A 40 7.47 -6.76 6.63
N GLU A 41 6.54 -7.63 7.02
CA GLU A 41 5.10 -7.42 6.87
C GLU A 41 4.60 -6.11 7.49
N THR A 42 5.30 -5.63 8.51
CA THR A 42 5.01 -4.40 9.27
C THR A 42 5.23 -3.12 8.48
N HIS A 43 6.02 -3.15 7.41
CA HIS A 43 6.36 -1.97 6.61
C HIS A 43 5.40 -1.73 5.45
N VAL A 44 4.53 -2.69 5.13
CA VAL A 44 3.58 -2.58 4.01
C VAL A 44 2.17 -2.92 4.49
N ASP A 45 1.30 -1.91 4.50
CA ASP A 45 -0.11 -2.04 4.88
C ASP A 45 -1.00 -1.95 3.64
N CYS A 46 -1.96 -2.86 3.53
CA CYS A 46 -2.91 -2.89 2.43
C CYS A 46 -4.27 -2.36 2.88
N ARG A 47 -4.74 -1.28 2.25
CA ARG A 47 -6.00 -0.62 2.59
C ARG A 47 -6.93 -0.51 1.40
N ARG A 48 -8.22 -0.66 1.65
CA ARG A 48 -9.24 -0.40 0.63
C ARG A 48 -9.39 1.11 0.41
N LEU A 49 -9.29 1.54 -0.85
CA LEU A 49 -9.60 2.90 -1.28
C LEU A 49 -10.35 2.85 -2.61
N ASP A 50 -11.55 3.43 -2.62
CA ASP A 50 -12.33 3.65 -3.82
C ASP A 50 -12.31 5.15 -4.15
N LEU A 51 -11.64 5.52 -5.24
CA LEU A 51 -11.42 6.91 -5.64
C LEU A 51 -12.68 7.57 -6.20
N ASP A 52 -13.67 6.78 -6.63
CA ASP A 52 -14.95 7.31 -7.11
C ASP A 52 -15.91 7.60 -5.95
N SER A 53 -15.57 7.13 -4.74
CA SER A 53 -16.37 7.31 -3.53
C SER A 53 -15.75 8.37 -2.61
N THR A 54 -16.33 9.57 -2.58
CA THR A 54 -15.94 10.64 -1.63
C THR A 54 -15.97 10.16 -0.17
N ARG A 55 -16.91 9.27 0.17
CA ARG A 55 -17.00 8.65 1.51
C ARG A 55 -15.79 7.74 1.77
N SER A 56 -15.37 6.94 0.80
CA SER A 56 -14.18 6.08 0.92
C SER A 56 -12.93 6.92 1.10
N ILE A 57 -12.73 7.95 0.28
CA ILE A 57 -11.59 8.88 0.37
C ILE A 57 -11.52 9.53 1.76
N ARG A 58 -12.63 10.10 2.25
CA ARG A 58 -12.66 10.75 3.58
C ARG A 58 -12.33 9.79 4.72
N ARG A 59 -12.84 8.55 4.65
CA ARG A 59 -12.54 7.51 5.64
C ARG A 59 -11.08 7.11 5.62
N PHE A 60 -10.52 6.90 4.42
CA PHE A 60 -9.12 6.58 4.25
C PHE A 60 -8.22 7.70 4.80
N ALA A 61 -8.45 8.95 4.38
CA ALA A 61 -7.70 10.11 4.86
C ALA A 61 -7.79 10.28 6.39
N GLY A 62 -8.96 10.08 7.00
CA GLY A 62 -9.12 10.14 8.44
C GLY A 62 -8.46 8.99 9.22
N ALA A 63 -8.21 7.85 8.55
CA ALA A 63 -7.55 6.68 9.11
C ALA A 63 -6.01 6.72 8.96
N ILE A 64 -5.48 7.61 8.12
CA ILE A 64 -4.04 7.92 8.09
C ILE A 64 -3.79 8.89 9.24
N ARG A 65 -3.51 8.36 10.42
CA ARG A 65 -2.92 9.14 11.52
C ARG A 65 -1.46 8.69 11.64
N HIS A 66 -0.57 9.66 11.48
CA HIS A 66 0.85 9.57 11.84
C HIS A 66 1.01 10.03 13.29
#